data_AF-A0A350YEV5-F1
#
_entry.id   AF-A0A350YEV5-F1
#
_cell.length_a   1.000
_cell.length_b   1.000
_cell.length_c   1.000
_cell.angle_alpha   90.00
_cell.angle_beta   90.00
_cell.angle_gamma   90.00
#
_symmetry.space_group_name_H-M   'P 1'
#
loop_
_entity.id
_entity.type
_entity.pdbx_description
1 polymer ?
#
loop_
_entity_poly.entity_id
_entity_poly.type
_entity_poly.pdbx_seq_one_letter_code
_entity_poly.pdbx_strand_id
1 'polypeptide(L)'
;MEVWQSDFYKRPLRDAAGQVLWELFICDATGEFIYEALCPQSLVTIDWLVSQLQIATAKTRLPNIIQVFRPQSLSLLTSAGQQLGIKVQASRRTPALKQWLQNRALQYPQQENYTGEVYNPITLDKPPPLPLPENLWGDRWRFATIPAGNIEEAFAERPIPILQMPEELLPLNLGLASTIAVPGVIIDGGRQSMPLARWLEDIQPVALNYISGAPDGLILGATR
;
A
#
# COMPACT_ATOMS: atom_id res chain seq x y z
N MET A 1 -6.61 -14.77 11.68
CA MET A 1 -5.25 -14.21 11.53
C MET A 1 -5.34 -12.74 11.84
N GLU A 2 -4.59 -12.24 12.81
CA GLU A 2 -4.64 -10.84 13.24
C GLU A 2 -3.63 -10.03 12.41
N VAL A 3 -4.14 -9.05 11.68
CA VAL A 3 -3.34 -8.20 10.77
C VAL A 3 -3.44 -6.76 11.24
N TRP A 4 -2.28 -6.16 11.48
CA TRP A 4 -2.19 -4.73 11.72
C TRP A 4 -1.74 -4.01 10.46
N GLN A 5 -2.09 -2.73 10.37
CA GLN A 5 -1.61 -1.80 9.38
C GLN A 5 -0.85 -0.69 10.10
N SER A 6 0.36 -0.36 9.64
CA SER A 6 1.19 0.65 10.30
C SER A 6 1.85 1.63 9.33
N ASP A 7 1.99 2.87 9.80
CA ASP A 7 2.79 3.94 9.20
C ASP A 7 3.73 4.49 10.27
N PHE A 8 4.99 4.75 9.92
CA PHE A 8 5.92 5.47 10.78
C PHE A 8 6.64 6.54 9.98
N TYR A 9 6.18 7.79 10.10
CA TYR A 9 6.67 8.86 9.24
C TYR A 9 6.55 10.24 9.87
N LYS A 10 7.28 11.19 9.28
CA LYS A 10 7.22 12.60 9.65
C LYS A 10 5.81 13.18 9.46
N ARG A 11 5.40 14.03 10.40
CA ARG A 11 4.17 14.82 10.38
C ARG A 11 4.51 16.31 10.19
N PRO A 12 3.56 17.14 9.73
CA PRO A 12 3.78 18.58 9.58
C PRO A 12 3.73 19.29 10.95
N LEU A 13 4.41 18.74 11.93
CA LEU A 13 4.43 19.16 13.33
C LEU A 13 5.87 19.29 13.80
N ARG A 14 6.12 20.25 14.70
CA ARG A 14 7.41 20.39 15.38
C ARG A 14 7.26 20.25 16.89
N ASP A 15 8.34 19.89 17.57
CA ASP A 15 8.37 19.96 19.03
C ASP A 15 8.75 21.37 19.52
N ALA A 16 8.81 21.55 20.85
CA ALA A 16 9.20 22.82 21.46
C ALA A 16 10.64 23.25 21.12
N ALA A 17 11.50 22.31 20.68
CA ALA A 17 12.86 22.58 20.23
C ALA A 17 12.94 22.81 18.70
N GLY A 18 11.81 22.80 17.98
CA GLY A 18 11.72 22.97 16.54
C GLY A 18 12.06 21.72 15.72
N GLN A 19 12.27 20.55 16.34
CA GLN A 19 12.55 19.29 15.64
C GLN A 19 11.29 18.76 14.97
N VAL A 20 11.44 18.12 13.81
CA VAL A 20 10.33 17.46 13.11
C VAL A 20 9.85 16.28 13.94
N LEU A 21 8.53 16.18 14.12
CA LEU A 21 7.91 15.04 14.80
C LEU A 21 7.62 13.90 13.83
N TRP A 22 7.97 12.70 14.27
CA TRP A 22 7.60 11.43 13.66
C TRP A 22 6.46 10.81 14.45
N GLU A 23 5.51 10.21 13.75
CA GLU A 23 4.39 9.50 14.36
C GLU A 23 4.40 8.05 13.93
N LEU A 24 4.36 7.14 14.90
CA LEU A 24 3.99 5.75 14.70
C LEU A 24 2.47 5.66 14.84
N PHE A 25 1.82 5.22 13.77
CA PHE A 25 0.40 4.94 13.74
C PHE A 25 0.21 3.46 13.46
N ILE A 26 -0.65 2.81 14.23
CA ILE A 26 -1.01 1.40 14.10
C ILE A 26 -2.53 1.30 14.20
N CYS A 27 -3.13 0.51 13.33
CA CYS A 27 -4.51 0.06 13.51
C CYS A 27 -4.65 -1.41 13.13
N ASP A 28 -5.73 -2.05 13.56
CA ASP A 28 -6.14 -3.33 13.00
C ASP A 28 -6.79 -3.15 11.61
N ALA A 29 -7.16 -4.26 10.97
CA ALA A 29 -7.79 -4.24 9.65
C ALA A 29 -9.22 -3.68 9.66
N THR A 30 -9.93 -3.74 10.80
CA THR A 30 -11.28 -3.18 10.97
C THR A 30 -11.25 -1.68 11.23
N GLY A 31 -10.12 -1.16 11.71
CA GLY A 31 -9.95 0.23 12.13
C GLY A 31 -10.53 0.50 13.53
N GLU A 32 -10.87 -0.54 14.30
CA GLU A 32 -11.42 -0.43 15.65
C GLU A 32 -10.32 -0.22 16.69
N PHE A 33 -9.22 -0.96 16.56
CA PHE A 33 -8.03 -0.72 17.35
C PHE A 33 -7.15 0.35 16.70
N ILE A 34 -6.70 1.30 17.52
CA ILE A 34 -5.75 2.34 17.12
C ILE A 34 -4.71 2.51 18.21
N TYR A 35 -3.46 2.66 17.79
CA TYR A 35 -2.36 3.06 18.63
C TYR A 35 -1.49 4.11 17.93
N GLU A 36 -1.17 5.16 18.67
CA GLU A 36 -0.46 6.33 18.17
C GLU A 36 0.65 6.70 19.15
N ALA A 37 1.84 7.00 18.63
CA ALA A 37 2.95 7.51 19.42
C ALA A 37 3.77 8.51 18.62
N LEU A 38 4.09 9.65 19.24
CA LEU A 38 4.93 10.70 18.65
C LEU A 38 6.33 10.66 19.24
N CYS A 39 7.33 10.90 18.42
CA CYS A 39 8.70 11.13 18.86
C CYS A 39 9.40 12.19 17.99
N PRO A 40 10.36 12.95 18.57
CA PRO A 40 11.24 13.79 17.77
C PRO A 40 12.14 12.95 16.88
N GLN A 41 12.61 13.54 15.78
CA GLN A 41 13.50 12.88 14.82
C GLN A 41 14.74 12.23 15.46
N SER A 42 15.24 12.77 16.56
CA SER A 42 16.39 12.23 17.32
C SER A 42 16.13 10.85 17.95
N LEU A 43 14.85 10.48 18.15
CA LEU A 43 14.43 9.22 18.76
C LEU A 43 13.87 8.21 17.74
N VAL A 44 14.04 8.47 16.44
CA VAL A 44 13.63 7.56 15.36
C VAL A 44 14.62 6.40 15.28
N THR A 45 14.45 5.42 16.17
CA THR A 45 15.32 4.25 16.31
C THR A 45 14.52 2.95 16.35
N ILE A 46 15.20 1.82 16.08
CA ILE A 46 14.60 0.49 16.19
C ILE A 46 14.15 0.23 17.63
N ASP A 47 14.95 0.58 18.63
CA ASP A 47 14.62 0.36 20.05
C ASP A 47 13.37 1.12 20.49
N TRP A 48 13.19 2.34 19.98
CA TRP A 48 11.98 3.12 20.24
C TRP A 48 10.76 2.42 19.62
N LEU A 49 10.86 1.97 18.37
CA LEU A 49 9.80 1.22 17.69
C LEU A 49 9.46 -0.09 18.41
N VAL A 50 10.46 -0.86 18.83
CA VAL A 50 10.27 -2.10 19.60
C VAL A 50 9.50 -1.81 20.88
N SER A 51 9.87 -0.76 21.61
CA SER A 51 9.18 -0.34 22.83
C SER A 51 7.72 0.05 22.55
N GLN A 52 7.46 0.82 21.50
CA GLN A 52 6.09 1.21 21.16
C GLN A 52 5.25 0.01 20.68
N LEU A 53 5.82 -0.89 19.88
CA LEU A 53 5.16 -2.12 19.45
C LEU A 53 4.80 -3.00 20.65
N GLN A 54 5.69 -3.15 21.64
CA GLN A 54 5.38 -3.89 22.87
C GLN A 54 4.20 -3.26 23.62
N ILE A 55 4.17 -1.93 23.77
CA ILE A 55 3.06 -1.22 24.41
C ILE A 55 1.75 -1.44 23.64
N ALA A 56 1.77 -1.35 22.31
CA ALA A 56 0.60 -1.60 21.47
C ALA A 56 0.10 -3.05 21.67
N THR A 57 1.00 -4.03 21.64
CA THR A 57 0.66 -5.46 21.80
C THR A 57 0.18 -5.80 23.21
N ALA A 58 0.52 -5.01 24.22
CA ALA A 58 0.02 -5.18 25.58
C ALA A 58 -1.44 -4.70 25.75
N LYS A 59 -1.90 -3.78 24.89
CA LYS A 59 -3.30 -3.29 24.87
C LYS A 59 -4.24 -4.26 24.15
N THR A 60 -3.70 -5.08 23.26
CA THR A 60 -4.44 -6.02 22.42
C THR A 60 -3.75 -7.39 22.46
N ARG A 61 -3.83 -8.18 21.38
CA ARG A 61 -2.96 -9.34 21.18
C ARG A 61 -1.84 -9.03 20.20
N LEU A 62 -0.85 -9.92 20.18
CA LEU A 62 0.25 -9.88 19.21
C LEU A 62 -0.29 -10.19 17.81
N PRO A 63 -0.07 -9.32 16.80
CA PRO A 63 -0.52 -9.59 15.44
C PRO A 63 0.33 -10.69 14.81
N ASN A 64 -0.24 -11.40 13.84
CA ASN A 64 0.51 -12.31 13.01
C ASN A 64 1.37 -11.56 11.97
N ILE A 65 0.81 -10.48 11.41
CA ILE A 65 1.47 -9.66 10.38
C ILE A 65 1.22 -8.17 10.64
N ILE A 66 2.24 -7.35 10.46
CA ILE A 66 2.13 -5.90 10.29
C ILE A 66 2.31 -5.55 8.81
N GLN A 67 1.30 -4.96 8.21
CA GLN A 67 1.31 -4.43 6.87
C GLN A 67 1.76 -2.96 6.87
N VAL A 68 2.78 -2.66 6.08
CA VAL A 68 3.35 -1.31 5.98
C VAL A 68 3.24 -0.84 4.54
N PHE A 69 2.58 0.32 4.33
CA PHE A 69 2.38 0.84 2.97
C PHE A 69 3.49 1.78 2.51
N ARG A 70 4.22 2.37 3.45
CA ARG A 70 5.26 3.36 3.17
C ARG A 70 6.64 2.69 3.07
N PRO A 71 7.30 2.76 1.90
CA PRO A 71 8.65 2.17 1.74
C PRO A 71 9.69 2.76 2.70
N GLN A 72 9.61 4.08 2.97
CA GLN A 72 10.55 4.79 3.83
C GLN A 72 10.57 4.28 5.28
N SER A 73 9.48 3.67 5.76
CA SER A 73 9.37 3.13 7.12
C SER A 73 9.51 1.61 7.18
N LEU A 74 9.49 0.93 6.03
CA LEU A 74 9.45 -0.51 5.94
C LEU A 74 10.67 -1.17 6.58
N SER A 75 11.88 -0.65 6.32
CA SER A 75 13.11 -1.24 6.86
C SER A 75 13.15 -1.20 8.39
N LEU A 76 12.87 -0.03 8.97
CA LEU A 76 12.83 0.18 10.43
C LEU A 76 11.78 -0.70 11.10
N LEU A 77 10.55 -0.73 10.57
CA LEU A 77 9.47 -1.57 11.11
C LEU A 77 9.80 -3.05 10.96
N THR A 78 10.39 -3.47 9.84
CA THR A 78 10.80 -4.87 9.63
C THR A 78 11.83 -5.31 10.66
N SER A 79 12.86 -4.49 10.91
CA SER A 79 13.86 -4.79 11.95
C SER A 79 13.26 -4.82 13.36
N ALA A 80 12.34 -3.91 13.68
CA ALA A 80 11.64 -3.92 14.97
C ALA A 80 10.74 -5.15 15.13
N GLY A 81 9.99 -5.52 14.07
CA GLY A 81 9.14 -6.71 14.06
C GLY A 81 9.94 -8.00 14.22
N GLN A 82 11.12 -8.11 13.59
CA GLN A 82 12.02 -9.25 13.74
C GLN A 82 12.43 -9.49 15.20
N GLN A 83 12.74 -8.44 15.97
CA GLN A 83 13.08 -8.57 17.39
C GLN A 83 11.90 -9.08 18.26
N LEU A 84 10.67 -8.84 17.81
CA LEU A 84 9.45 -9.24 18.50
C LEU A 84 8.81 -10.52 17.93
N GLY A 85 9.43 -11.15 16.93
CA GLY A 85 8.88 -12.31 16.24
C GLY A 85 7.62 -12.01 15.41
N ILE A 86 7.39 -10.75 15.03
CA ILE A 86 6.26 -10.30 14.23
C ILE A 86 6.69 -10.19 12.76
N LYS A 87 5.95 -10.84 11.85
CA LYS A 87 6.20 -10.71 10.42
C LYS A 87 5.76 -9.33 9.93
N VAL A 88 6.66 -8.61 9.25
CA VAL A 88 6.33 -7.35 8.59
C VAL A 88 6.27 -7.58 7.09
N GLN A 89 5.24 -7.00 6.45
CA GLN A 89 5.01 -7.14 5.01
C GLN A 89 4.74 -5.78 4.39
N ALA A 90 5.41 -5.49 3.27
CA ALA A 90 5.05 -4.37 2.42
C ALA A 90 3.65 -4.61 1.81
N SER A 91 2.73 -3.66 1.99
CA SER A 91 1.40 -3.71 1.38
C SER A 91 0.90 -2.31 1.11
N ARG A 92 0.59 -1.99 -0.14
CA ARG A 92 -0.09 -0.72 -0.48
C ARG A 92 -1.59 -0.76 -0.15
N ARG A 93 -2.13 -1.92 0.23
CA ARG A 93 -3.55 -2.13 0.55
C ARG A 93 -3.76 -2.06 2.05
N THR A 94 -3.74 -0.84 2.57
CA THR A 94 -3.98 -0.53 3.98
C THR A 94 -5.13 0.49 4.13
N PRO A 95 -6.37 0.11 3.74
CA PRO A 95 -7.49 1.05 3.67
C PRO A 95 -7.83 1.69 5.02
N ALA A 96 -7.91 0.91 6.09
CA ALA A 96 -8.21 1.40 7.44
C ALA A 96 -7.16 2.44 7.89
N LEU A 97 -5.87 2.12 7.73
CA LEU A 97 -4.78 3.03 8.04
C LEU A 97 -4.85 4.31 7.21
N LYS A 98 -5.09 4.20 5.89
CA LYS A 98 -5.17 5.38 5.00
C LYS A 98 -6.30 6.31 5.40
N GLN A 99 -7.47 5.76 5.71
CA GLN A 99 -8.62 6.52 6.19
C GLN A 99 -8.29 7.25 7.50
N TRP A 100 -7.68 6.55 8.47
CA TRP A 100 -7.26 7.15 9.73
C TRP A 100 -6.24 8.27 9.54
N LEU A 101 -5.21 8.05 8.72
CA LEU A 101 -4.19 9.06 8.46
C LEU A 101 -4.78 10.29 7.74
N GLN A 102 -5.75 10.11 6.85
CA GLN A 102 -6.48 11.22 6.20
C GLN A 102 -7.30 12.02 7.23
N ASN A 103 -8.05 11.33 8.10
CA ASN A 103 -8.82 11.99 9.17
C ASN A 103 -7.90 12.74 10.14
N ARG A 104 -6.78 12.11 10.53
CA ARG A 104 -5.76 12.70 11.39
C ARG A 104 -5.15 13.96 10.77
N ALA A 105 -4.90 13.95 9.47
CA ALA A 105 -4.32 15.09 8.76
C ALA A 105 -5.20 16.35 8.79
N LEU A 106 -6.52 16.20 8.91
CA LEU A 106 -7.45 17.33 9.06
C LEU A 106 -7.32 18.03 10.43
N GLN A 107 -6.75 17.36 11.42
CA GLN A 107 -6.58 17.89 12.77
C GLN A 107 -5.28 18.67 12.94
N TYR A 108 -4.23 18.39 12.15
CA TYR A 108 -2.94 19.06 12.28
C TYR A 108 -3.02 20.58 12.19
N PRO A 109 -3.77 21.20 11.26
CA PRO A 109 -3.87 22.66 11.19
C PRO A 109 -4.43 23.35 12.43
N GLN A 110 -5.08 22.62 13.33
CA GLN A 110 -5.63 23.15 14.58
C GLN A 110 -4.63 23.08 15.74
N GLN A 111 -3.48 22.43 15.55
CA GLN A 111 -2.46 22.29 16.59
C GLN A 111 -1.50 23.48 16.58
N GLU A 112 -1.12 23.94 17.77
CA GLU A 112 -0.21 25.09 17.94
C GLU A 112 1.17 24.86 17.31
N ASN A 113 1.58 23.60 17.21
CA ASN A 113 2.89 23.20 16.70
C ASN A 113 2.89 22.79 15.21
N TYR A 114 1.82 23.11 14.49
CA TYR A 114 1.71 22.88 13.05
C TYR A 114 2.65 23.78 12.25
N THR A 115 3.31 23.21 11.24
CA THR A 115 4.31 23.94 10.44
C THR A 115 3.74 24.86 9.38
N GLY A 116 2.45 24.76 9.07
CA GLY A 116 1.83 25.47 7.94
C GLY A 116 2.10 24.83 6.57
N GLU A 117 2.82 23.71 6.51
CA GLU A 117 3.17 23.03 5.27
C GLU A 117 1.99 22.22 4.72
N VAL A 118 1.80 22.25 3.40
CA VAL A 118 0.83 21.37 2.71
C VAL A 118 1.25 19.91 2.93
N TYR A 119 0.35 19.12 3.52
CA TYR A 119 0.64 17.75 3.91
C TYR A 119 -0.40 16.79 3.33
N ASN A 120 0.07 15.75 2.63
CA ASN A 120 -0.77 14.64 2.19
C ASN A 120 -0.28 13.34 2.86
N PRO A 121 -1.05 12.78 3.80
CA PRO A 121 -0.61 11.66 4.63
C PRO A 121 -0.34 10.37 3.86
N ILE A 122 -1.06 10.15 2.76
CA ILE A 122 -1.03 8.90 1.99
C ILE A 122 -0.15 8.98 0.75
N THR A 123 0.46 10.14 0.51
CA THR A 123 1.39 10.30 -0.62
C THR A 123 2.66 9.51 -0.37
N LEU A 124 3.09 8.83 -1.43
CA LEU A 124 4.34 8.09 -1.51
C LEU A 124 5.21 8.72 -2.57
N ASP A 125 6.52 8.72 -2.33
CA ASP A 125 7.50 9.10 -3.35
C ASP A 125 7.36 8.16 -4.54
N LYS A 126 7.19 8.74 -5.73
CA LYS A 126 7.09 8.03 -7.00
C LYS A 126 8.40 8.27 -7.75
N PRO A 127 9.38 7.34 -7.67
CA PRO A 127 10.56 7.46 -8.51
C PRO A 127 10.14 7.44 -9.99
N PRO A 128 10.97 7.98 -10.90
CA PRO A 128 10.72 7.87 -12.33
C PRO A 128 10.46 6.41 -12.72
N PRO A 129 9.48 6.16 -13.60
CA PRO A 129 9.21 4.81 -14.08
C PRO A 129 10.45 4.25 -14.78
N LEU A 130 10.75 2.99 -14.49
CA LEU A 130 11.78 2.25 -15.21
C LEU A 130 11.15 1.53 -16.41
N PRO A 131 11.83 1.49 -17.57
CA PRO A 131 11.34 0.73 -18.70
C PRO A 131 11.27 -0.75 -18.34
N LEU A 132 10.24 -1.44 -18.84
CA LEU A 132 10.14 -2.88 -18.72
C LEU A 132 11.32 -3.54 -19.47
N PRO A 133 11.97 -4.57 -18.91
CA PRO A 133 12.96 -5.35 -19.65
C PRO A 133 12.41 -5.90 -20.96
N GLU A 134 13.20 -5.87 -22.05
CA GLU A 134 12.75 -6.30 -23.39
C GLU A 134 12.25 -7.75 -23.44
N ASN A 135 12.85 -8.62 -22.62
CA ASN A 135 12.43 -10.02 -22.49
C ASN A 135 11.06 -10.19 -21.80
N LEU A 136 10.46 -9.11 -21.30
CA LEU A 136 9.11 -9.09 -20.73
C LEU A 136 8.14 -8.29 -21.60
N TRP A 137 8.56 -7.78 -22.76
CA TRP A 137 7.66 -7.08 -23.66
C TRP A 137 6.65 -8.06 -24.27
N GLY A 138 5.37 -7.68 -24.20
CA GLY A 138 4.34 -8.31 -25.03
C GLY A 138 4.40 -7.79 -26.47
N ASP A 139 3.69 -8.47 -27.36
CA ASP A 139 3.60 -8.10 -28.78
C ASP A 139 2.80 -6.81 -28.96
N ARG A 140 1.74 -6.63 -28.15
CA ARG A 140 0.89 -5.43 -28.11
C ARG A 140 0.07 -5.40 -26.82
N TRP A 141 -0.50 -4.23 -26.53
CA TRP A 141 -1.49 -4.07 -25.48
C TRP A 141 -2.67 -3.22 -25.95
N ARG A 142 -3.82 -3.38 -25.30
CA ARG A 142 -5.05 -2.62 -25.58
C ARG A 142 -5.85 -2.39 -24.31
N PHE A 143 -6.61 -1.30 -24.28
CA PHE A 143 -7.64 -1.11 -23.26
C PHE A 143 -8.83 -2.05 -23.53
N ALA A 144 -9.40 -2.56 -22.46
CA ALA A 144 -10.59 -3.39 -22.48
C ALA A 144 -11.52 -3.01 -21.32
N THR A 145 -12.74 -3.49 -21.36
CA THR A 145 -13.73 -3.25 -20.32
C THR A 145 -14.57 -4.50 -20.17
N ILE A 146 -14.81 -4.89 -18.92
CA ILE A 146 -15.69 -6.01 -18.56
C ILE A 146 -16.73 -5.47 -17.57
N PRO A 147 -18.03 -5.75 -17.74
CA PRO A 147 -19.02 -5.42 -16.72
C PRO A 147 -18.68 -6.11 -15.39
N ALA A 148 -18.83 -5.40 -14.28
CA ALA A 148 -18.53 -5.89 -12.94
C ALA A 148 -19.13 -7.28 -12.64
N GLY A 149 -20.39 -7.51 -13.02
CA GLY A 149 -21.07 -8.80 -12.80
C GLY A 149 -20.49 -9.96 -13.60
N ASN A 150 -19.71 -9.70 -14.64
CA ASN A 150 -19.15 -10.71 -15.53
C ASN A 150 -17.69 -11.05 -15.19
N ILE A 151 -17.03 -10.32 -14.29
CA ILE A 151 -15.59 -10.49 -14.05
C ILE A 151 -15.28 -11.89 -13.51
N GLU A 152 -15.98 -12.32 -12.46
CA GLU A 152 -15.72 -13.62 -11.82
C GLU A 152 -16.00 -14.77 -12.78
N GLU A 153 -17.18 -14.77 -13.40
CA GLU A 153 -17.59 -15.79 -14.36
C GLU A 153 -16.67 -15.85 -15.58
N ALA A 154 -16.18 -14.70 -16.08
CA ALA A 154 -15.29 -14.65 -17.24
C ALA A 154 -13.98 -15.42 -17.03
N PHE A 155 -13.51 -15.55 -15.78
CA PHE A 155 -12.24 -16.20 -15.43
C PHE A 155 -12.41 -17.51 -14.66
N ALA A 156 -13.59 -17.81 -14.11
CA ALA A 156 -13.85 -19.01 -13.30
C ALA A 156 -13.63 -20.33 -14.06
N GLU A 157 -14.05 -20.41 -15.32
CA GLU A 157 -14.03 -21.67 -16.09
C GLU A 157 -12.76 -21.87 -16.95
N ARG A 158 -11.82 -20.93 -16.88
CA ARG A 158 -10.63 -20.96 -17.72
C ARG A 158 -9.45 -21.55 -16.96
N PRO A 159 -8.68 -22.48 -17.55
CA PRO A 159 -7.42 -22.91 -16.97
C PRO A 159 -6.38 -21.79 -17.11
N ILE A 160 -6.33 -20.88 -16.14
CA ILE A 160 -5.39 -19.77 -16.10
C ILE A 160 -4.29 -20.11 -15.09
N PRO A 161 -3.04 -20.36 -15.54
CA PRO A 161 -1.97 -20.83 -14.64
C PRO A 161 -1.61 -19.85 -13.53
N ILE A 162 -1.73 -18.54 -13.79
CA ILE A 162 -1.45 -17.47 -12.83
C ILE A 162 -2.63 -16.52 -12.86
N LEU A 163 -3.46 -16.57 -11.81
CA LEU A 163 -4.63 -15.74 -11.65
C LEU A 163 -4.58 -15.07 -10.28
N GLN A 164 -4.66 -13.75 -10.26
CA GLN A 164 -4.75 -12.97 -9.02
C GLN A 164 -6.05 -12.18 -9.01
N MET A 165 -7.04 -12.69 -8.26
CA MET A 165 -8.33 -12.05 -8.02
C MET A 165 -8.63 -12.05 -6.52
N PRO A 166 -8.05 -11.12 -5.75
CA PRO A 166 -8.27 -11.06 -4.31
C PRO A 166 -9.74 -10.84 -4.01
N GLU A 167 -10.29 -11.62 -3.08
CA GLU A 167 -11.71 -11.61 -2.73
C GLU A 167 -12.20 -10.20 -2.37
N GLU A 168 -11.38 -9.42 -1.65
CA GLU A 168 -11.75 -8.07 -1.22
C GLU A 168 -11.87 -7.06 -2.37
N LEU A 169 -11.34 -7.40 -3.56
CA LEU A 169 -11.45 -6.58 -4.77
C LEU A 169 -12.48 -7.11 -5.77
N LEU A 170 -13.18 -8.19 -5.44
CA LEU A 170 -14.27 -8.67 -6.28
C LEU A 170 -15.36 -7.60 -6.35
N PRO A 171 -15.96 -7.36 -7.53
CA PRO A 171 -16.95 -6.30 -7.69
C PRO A 171 -18.11 -6.37 -6.69
N LEU A 172 -18.55 -7.57 -6.33
CA LEU A 172 -19.58 -7.79 -5.32
C LEU A 172 -19.16 -7.24 -3.94
N ASN A 173 -17.94 -7.55 -3.51
CA ASN A 173 -17.40 -7.14 -2.21
C ASN A 173 -17.06 -5.65 -2.15
N LEU A 174 -16.85 -5.02 -3.30
CA LEU A 174 -16.73 -3.57 -3.45
C LEU A 174 -18.09 -2.85 -3.54
N GLY A 175 -19.21 -3.58 -3.57
CA GLY A 175 -20.55 -3.01 -3.71
C GLY A 175 -20.80 -2.38 -5.09
N LEU A 176 -20.11 -2.84 -6.13
CA LEU A 176 -20.28 -2.34 -7.49
C LEU A 176 -21.55 -2.94 -8.12
N ALA A 177 -22.35 -2.11 -8.78
CA ALA A 177 -23.47 -2.58 -9.58
C ALA A 177 -22.96 -3.44 -10.75
N SER A 178 -23.67 -4.53 -11.07
CA SER A 178 -23.24 -5.55 -12.05
C SER A 178 -22.97 -5.00 -13.45
N THR A 179 -23.63 -3.91 -13.84
CA THR A 179 -23.48 -3.27 -15.15
C THR A 179 -22.33 -2.27 -15.23
N ILE A 180 -21.67 -1.94 -14.11
CA ILE A 180 -20.57 -0.98 -14.10
C ILE A 180 -19.42 -1.51 -14.95
N ALA A 181 -19.00 -0.70 -15.92
CA ALA A 181 -17.84 -0.95 -16.75
C ALA A 181 -16.56 -0.88 -15.90
N VAL A 182 -15.87 -2.02 -15.75
CA VAL A 182 -14.56 -2.07 -15.12
C VAL A 182 -13.49 -2.00 -16.20
N PRO A 183 -12.70 -0.91 -16.27
CA PRO A 183 -11.64 -0.76 -17.27
C PRO A 183 -10.42 -1.61 -16.90
N GLY A 184 -9.71 -2.08 -17.92
CA GLY A 184 -8.47 -2.83 -17.75
C GLY A 184 -7.61 -2.77 -19.01
N VAL A 185 -6.48 -3.47 -18.95
CA VAL A 185 -5.57 -3.64 -20.10
C VAL A 185 -5.37 -5.12 -20.37
N ILE A 186 -5.40 -5.46 -21.66
CA ILE A 186 -5.00 -6.78 -22.16
C ILE A 186 -3.63 -6.63 -22.79
N ILE A 187 -2.68 -7.47 -22.39
CA ILE A 187 -1.35 -7.56 -23.00
C ILE A 187 -1.28 -8.90 -23.75
N ASP A 188 -1.12 -8.84 -25.07
CA ASP A 188 -0.86 -10.02 -25.88
C ASP A 188 0.61 -10.40 -25.70
N GLY A 189 0.90 -11.33 -24.78
CA GLY A 189 2.28 -11.65 -24.39
C GLY A 189 3.03 -12.56 -25.38
N GLY A 190 2.36 -13.18 -26.35
CA GLY A 190 2.98 -14.10 -27.30
C GLY A 190 3.88 -15.15 -26.62
N ARG A 191 5.16 -15.20 -27.05
CA ARG A 191 6.19 -16.08 -26.47
C ARG A 191 6.60 -15.67 -25.04
N GLN A 192 6.40 -14.41 -24.67
CA GLN A 192 6.72 -13.86 -23.33
C GLN A 192 5.55 -13.90 -22.35
N SER A 193 4.41 -14.52 -22.71
CA SER A 193 3.21 -14.59 -21.86
C SER A 193 3.49 -15.14 -20.45
N MET A 194 4.19 -16.27 -20.34
CA MET A 194 4.50 -16.88 -19.04
C MET A 194 5.54 -16.08 -18.23
N PRO A 195 6.68 -15.64 -18.80
CA PRO A 195 7.59 -14.70 -18.12
C PRO A 195 6.90 -13.43 -17.62
N LEU A 196 6.06 -12.80 -18.45
CA LEU A 196 5.32 -11.59 -18.09
C LEU A 196 4.33 -11.85 -16.94
N ALA A 197 3.58 -12.96 -16.99
CA ALA A 197 2.64 -13.31 -15.93
C ALA A 197 3.34 -13.55 -14.57
N ARG A 198 4.48 -14.25 -14.57
CA ARG A 198 5.29 -14.45 -13.36
C ARG A 198 5.89 -13.15 -12.83
N TRP A 199 6.32 -12.27 -13.73
CA TRP A 199 6.82 -10.95 -13.34
C TRP A 199 5.71 -10.11 -12.69
N LEU A 200 4.49 -10.11 -13.23
CA LEU A 200 3.34 -9.43 -12.63
C LEU A 200 3.00 -10.01 -11.24
N GLU A 201 3.06 -11.33 -11.09
CA GLU A 201 2.89 -12.02 -9.81
C GLU A 201 3.96 -11.59 -8.78
N ASP A 202 5.21 -11.41 -9.19
CA ASP A 202 6.30 -11.02 -8.28
C ASP A 202 6.24 -9.55 -7.85
N ILE A 203 5.94 -8.62 -8.77
CA ILE A 203 5.92 -7.18 -8.47
C ILE A 203 4.66 -6.72 -7.73
N GLN A 204 3.58 -7.51 -7.80
CA GLN A 204 2.29 -7.22 -7.15
C GLN A 204 1.80 -5.79 -7.44
N PRO A 205 1.43 -5.47 -8.69
CA PRO A 205 1.03 -4.12 -9.06
C PRO A 205 -0.26 -3.72 -8.33
N VAL A 206 -0.32 -2.47 -7.90
CA VAL A 206 -1.47 -1.88 -7.17
C VAL A 206 -2.18 -0.81 -7.99
N ALA A 207 -1.56 -0.32 -9.04
CA ALA A 207 -2.12 0.68 -9.92
C ALA A 207 -1.56 0.52 -11.34
N LEU A 208 -2.38 0.86 -12.31
CA LEU A 208 -2.00 0.99 -13.71
C LEU A 208 -2.36 2.41 -14.14
N ASN A 209 -1.39 3.16 -14.62
CA ASN A 209 -1.58 4.54 -15.05
C ASN A 209 -1.20 4.66 -16.52
N TYR A 210 -2.03 5.31 -17.31
CA TYR A 210 -1.68 5.70 -18.67
C TYR A 210 -0.92 7.02 -18.65
N ILE A 211 0.15 7.12 -19.44
CA ILE A 211 0.79 8.39 -19.77
C ILE A 211 0.64 8.64 -21.25
N SER A 212 0.06 9.81 -21.57
CA SER A 212 0.12 10.40 -22.89
C SER A 212 1.52 10.99 -23.16
N GLY A 213 2.16 10.64 -24.27
CA GLY A 213 3.49 11.12 -24.63
C GLY A 213 4.05 10.49 -25.90
N ALA A 214 5.33 10.74 -26.17
CA ALA A 214 6.09 10.06 -27.21
C ALA A 214 7.34 9.41 -26.57
N PRO A 215 7.28 8.12 -26.17
CA PRO A 215 6.20 7.17 -26.42
C PRO A 215 5.03 7.28 -25.41
N ASP A 216 3.82 7.02 -25.90
CA ASP A 216 2.66 6.71 -25.07
C ASP A 216 2.90 5.39 -24.33
N GLY A 217 2.46 5.28 -23.08
CA GLY A 217 2.78 4.09 -22.30
C GLY A 217 1.91 3.85 -21.08
N LEU A 218 2.14 2.68 -20.48
CA LEU A 218 1.52 2.26 -19.24
C LEU A 218 2.58 2.20 -18.14
N ILE A 219 2.29 2.80 -16.98
CA ILE A 219 3.05 2.65 -15.75
C ILE A 219 2.32 1.71 -14.81
N LEU A 220 3.02 0.67 -14.38
CA LEU A 220 2.63 -0.16 -13.26
C LEU A 220 3.22 0.40 -11.96
N GLY A 221 2.36 0.77 -11.02
CA GLY A 221 2.77 1.09 -9.65
C GLY A 221 2.83 -0.18 -8.82
N ALA A 222 4.01 -0.55 -8.32
CA ALA A 222 4.24 -1.78 -7.55
C ALA A 222 4.30 -1.55 -6.03
N THR A 223 4.21 -2.65 -5.26
CA THR A 223 4.33 -2.64 -3.80
C THR A 223 5.78 -2.66 -3.30
N ARG A 224 6.71 -3.21 -4.10
CA ARG A 224 8.15 -3.24 -3.82
C ARG A 224 8.82 -1.88 -4.07
#